data_AF-A0A6P1E5U8-F1
#
_entry.id   AF-A0A6P1E5U8-F1
#
_cell.length_a   1.000
_cell.length_b   1.000
_cell.length_c   1.000
_cell.angle_alpha   90.00
_cell.angle_beta   90.00
_cell.angle_gamma   90.00
#
_symmetry.space_group_name_H-M   'P 1'
#
loop_
_entity.id
_entity.type
_entity.pdbx_description
1 polymer ?
#
loop_
_entity_poly.entity_id
_entity_poly.type
_entity_poly.pdbx_seq_one_letter_code
_entity_poly.pdbx_strand_id
1 'polypeptide(L)'
;LFRLENSRRPEDIERVLASLIDWLAAPEQDSLRRAFVVWLKRVLLPARVPGAELPNVNDLQEMRAMLAERVKTWTEEWKQQGLEEGISQGEAKLLRRQLVRRFGALPAWAEARLEQAGEAEFEGWADRVLDGATLEEVLQEPT
;
A
#
# COMPACT_ATOMS: atom_id res chain seq x y z
N LEU A 1 -22.72 -7.11 -3.82
CA LEU A 1 -21.91 -7.07 -2.59
C LEU A 1 -20.84 -8.16 -2.62
N PHE A 2 -21.16 -9.45 -2.41
CA PHE A 2 -20.16 -10.54 -2.46
C PHE A 2 -19.25 -10.56 -3.71
N ARG A 3 -19.78 -10.23 -4.90
CA ARG A 3 -18.98 -10.14 -6.14
C ARG A 3 -18.00 -8.95 -6.15
N LEU A 4 -18.37 -7.82 -5.53
CA LEU A 4 -17.46 -6.67 -5.37
C LEU A 4 -16.36 -6.99 -4.36
N GLU A 5 -16.72 -7.64 -3.26
CA GLU A 5 -15.77 -8.01 -2.20
C GLU A 5 -14.74 -9.05 -2.67
N ASN A 6 -15.12 -9.96 -3.56
CA ASN A 6 -14.23 -11.00 -4.10
C ASN A 6 -13.59 -10.63 -5.45
N SER A 7 -13.87 -9.45 -6.00
CA SER A 7 -13.26 -8.99 -7.25
C SER A 7 -11.74 -8.94 -7.13
N ARG A 8 -11.00 -9.48 -8.10
CA ARG A 8 -9.53 -9.41 -8.11
C ARG A 8 -8.99 -8.42 -9.12
N ARG A 9 -9.84 -7.93 -10.02
CA ARG A 9 -9.45 -7.06 -11.11
C ARG A 9 -10.37 -5.83 -11.24
N PRO A 10 -9.85 -4.70 -11.72
CA PRO A 10 -10.66 -3.50 -11.96
C PRO A 10 -11.89 -3.78 -12.83
N GLU A 11 -11.76 -4.62 -13.85
CA GLU A 11 -12.83 -4.91 -14.81
C GLU A 11 -13.99 -5.73 -14.19
N ASP A 12 -13.74 -6.44 -13.10
CA ASP A 12 -14.80 -7.15 -12.36
C ASP A 12 -15.64 -6.16 -11.55
N ILE A 13 -15.02 -5.12 -10.99
CA ILE A 13 -15.73 -4.04 -10.29
C ILE A 13 -16.62 -3.29 -11.28
N GLU A 14 -16.08 -2.93 -12.43
CA GLU A 14 -16.80 -2.19 -13.47
C GLU A 14 -18.04 -2.95 -13.96
N ARG A 15 -17.90 -4.26 -14.22
CA ARG A 15 -19.02 -5.13 -14.64
C ARG A 15 -20.12 -5.23 -13.59
N VAL A 16 -19.75 -5.32 -12.31
CA VAL A 16 -20.74 -5.38 -11.22
C VAL A 16 -21.45 -4.04 -11.05
N LEU A 17 -20.73 -2.92 -11.17
CA LEU A 17 -21.35 -1.59 -11.12
C LEU A 17 -22.28 -1.35 -12.29
N ALA A 18 -21.90 -1.74 -13.51
CA ALA A 18 -22.78 -1.66 -14.68
C ALA A 18 -24.08 -2.45 -14.44
N SER A 19 -23.97 -3.69 -13.97
CA SER A 19 -25.15 -4.52 -13.65
C SER A 19 -26.02 -3.90 -12.55
N LEU A 20 -25.40 -3.29 -11.54
CA LEU A 20 -26.10 -2.64 -10.43
C LEU A 20 -26.85 -1.39 -10.90
N ILE A 21 -26.24 -0.60 -11.78
CA ILE A 21 -26.85 0.58 -12.39
C ILE A 21 -28.07 0.17 -13.21
N ASP A 22 -27.96 -0.86 -14.03
CA ASP A 22 -29.06 -1.35 -14.86
C ASP A 22 -30.21 -1.89 -14.01
N TRP A 23 -29.92 -2.62 -12.93
CA TRP A 23 -30.93 -3.12 -11.99
C TRP A 23 -31.59 -2.03 -11.15
N LEU A 24 -30.88 -0.93 -10.91
CA LEU A 24 -31.36 0.20 -10.12
C LEU A 24 -31.78 1.38 -11.00
N ALA A 25 -32.26 1.13 -12.23
CA ALA A 25 -32.58 2.19 -13.18
C ALA A 25 -33.86 2.97 -12.82
N ALA A 26 -34.77 2.40 -12.04
CA ALA A 26 -36.05 3.03 -11.75
C ALA A 26 -35.88 4.29 -10.85
N PRO A 27 -36.63 5.38 -11.07
CA PRO A 27 -36.52 6.61 -10.26
C PRO A 27 -36.73 6.36 -8.76
N GLU A 28 -37.60 5.42 -8.39
CA GLU A 28 -37.94 5.10 -7.00
C GLU A 28 -36.77 4.48 -6.22
N GLN A 29 -35.78 3.93 -6.92
CA GLN A 29 -34.61 3.27 -6.35
C GLN A 29 -33.45 4.23 -6.05
N ASP A 30 -33.70 5.54 -6.15
CA ASP A 30 -32.69 6.58 -5.96
C ASP A 30 -32.03 6.58 -4.59
N SER A 31 -32.80 6.30 -3.54
CA SER A 31 -32.26 6.12 -2.18
C SER A 31 -31.27 4.96 -2.10
N LEU A 32 -31.53 3.87 -2.80
CA LEU A 32 -30.67 2.70 -2.84
C LEU A 32 -29.38 2.98 -3.63
N ARG A 33 -29.47 3.67 -4.78
CA ARG A 33 -28.29 4.11 -5.53
C ARG A 33 -27.36 4.96 -4.66
N ARG A 34 -27.92 5.96 -3.94
CA ARG A 34 -27.16 6.77 -2.99
C ARG A 34 -26.53 5.95 -1.86
N ALA A 35 -27.26 4.99 -1.29
CA ALA A 35 -26.75 4.12 -0.25
C ALA A 35 -25.53 3.30 -0.74
N PHE A 36 -25.57 2.80 -1.98
CA PHE A 36 -24.42 2.13 -2.58
C PHE A 36 -23.23 3.05 -2.79
N VAL A 37 -23.43 4.29 -3.27
CA VAL A 37 -22.33 5.27 -3.38
C VAL A 37 -21.67 5.51 -2.03
N VAL A 38 -22.46 5.70 -0.98
CA VAL A 38 -21.94 5.89 0.39
C VAL A 38 -21.18 4.66 0.88
N TRP A 39 -21.72 3.45 0.67
CA TRP A 39 -21.05 2.20 1.03
C TRP A 39 -19.73 2.01 0.28
N LEU A 40 -19.71 2.29 -1.04
CA LEU A 40 -18.49 2.23 -1.85
C LEU A 40 -17.42 3.19 -1.31
N LYS A 41 -17.80 4.46 -1.04
CA LYS A 41 -16.89 5.49 -0.50
C LYS A 41 -16.36 5.18 0.89
N ARG A 42 -17.19 4.63 1.78
CA ARG A 42 -16.86 4.50 3.22
C ARG A 42 -16.37 3.12 3.64
N VAL A 43 -16.66 2.08 2.85
CA VAL A 43 -16.38 0.70 3.22
C VAL A 43 -15.51 0.02 2.17
N LEU A 44 -15.98 -0.07 0.92
CA LEU A 44 -15.28 -0.88 -0.09
C LEU A 44 -13.94 -0.25 -0.50
N LEU A 45 -13.94 1.03 -0.89
CA LEU A 45 -12.73 1.68 -1.42
C LEU A 45 -11.64 1.87 -0.37
N PRO A 46 -11.93 2.34 0.87
CA PRO A 46 -10.90 2.43 1.91
C PRO A 46 -10.27 1.09 2.28
N ALA A 47 -11.04 0.00 2.23
CA ALA A 47 -10.51 -1.35 2.50
C ALA A 47 -9.68 -1.92 1.34
N ARG A 48 -9.93 -1.47 0.10
CA ARG A 48 -9.24 -1.93 -1.11
C ARG A 48 -8.00 -1.12 -1.45
N VAL A 49 -8.10 0.19 -1.28
CA VAL A 49 -7.03 1.14 -1.58
C VAL A 49 -6.93 2.12 -0.41
N PRO A 50 -6.25 1.73 0.68
CA PRO A 50 -6.00 2.62 1.81
C PRO A 50 -5.26 3.87 1.34
N GLY A 51 -5.66 5.05 1.82
CA GLY A 51 -4.99 6.31 1.51
C GLY A 51 -5.33 6.94 0.15
N ALA A 52 -6.16 6.31 -0.69
CA ALA A 52 -6.58 6.92 -1.95
C ALA A 52 -7.44 8.19 -1.74
N GLU A 53 -7.05 9.28 -2.40
CA GLU A 53 -7.88 10.48 -2.46
C GLU A 53 -9.04 10.28 -3.45
N LEU A 54 -10.23 10.04 -2.89
CA LEU A 54 -11.44 9.86 -3.68
C LEU A 54 -12.07 11.22 -4.00
N PRO A 55 -12.30 11.56 -5.28
CA PRO A 55 -13.03 12.78 -5.63
C PRO A 55 -14.46 12.72 -5.11
N ASN A 56 -15.12 13.88 -5.04
CA ASN A 56 -16.50 13.90 -4.59
C ASN A 56 -17.47 13.35 -5.65
N VAL A 57 -17.76 12.06 -5.55
CA VAL A 57 -18.73 11.35 -6.39
C VAL A 57 -20.12 11.27 -5.73
N ASN A 58 -21.18 11.64 -6.45
CA ASN A 58 -22.54 11.73 -5.91
C ASN A 58 -23.49 10.63 -6.40
N ASP A 59 -23.19 9.99 -7.53
CA ASP A 59 -23.98 8.89 -8.07
C ASP A 59 -23.15 7.68 -8.53
N LEU A 60 -23.84 6.60 -8.89
CA LEU A 60 -23.22 5.34 -9.29
C LEU A 60 -22.59 5.39 -10.69
N GLN A 61 -23.09 6.24 -11.60
CA GLN A 61 -22.52 6.40 -12.95
C GLN A 61 -21.18 7.13 -12.85
N GLU A 62 -21.15 8.25 -12.14
CA GLU A 62 -19.93 8.98 -11.83
C GLU A 62 -18.91 8.07 -11.12
N MET A 63 -19.37 7.28 -10.14
CA MET A 63 -18.51 6.31 -9.42
C MET A 63 -17.93 5.27 -10.37
N ARG A 64 -18.74 4.73 -11.29
CA ARG A 64 -18.27 3.75 -12.27
C ARG A 64 -17.22 4.37 -13.20
N ALA A 65 -17.48 5.56 -13.76
CA ALA A 65 -16.55 6.25 -14.64
C ALA A 65 -15.22 6.55 -13.92
N MET A 66 -15.30 7.08 -12.70
CA MET A 66 -14.12 7.36 -11.87
C MET A 66 -13.30 6.09 -11.61
N LEU A 67 -13.94 4.97 -11.25
CA LEU A 67 -13.24 3.72 -10.99
C LEU A 67 -12.63 3.10 -12.25
N ALA A 68 -13.28 3.25 -13.41
CA ALA A 68 -12.73 2.79 -14.68
C ALA A 68 -11.39 3.47 -15.01
N GLU A 69 -11.26 4.75 -14.69
CA GLU A 69 -10.03 5.51 -14.93
C GLU A 69 -8.96 5.27 -13.86
N ARG A 70 -9.34 5.15 -12.58
CA ARG A 70 -8.38 5.26 -11.46
C ARG A 70 -7.97 3.96 -10.78
N VAL A 71 -8.82 2.93 -10.81
CA VAL A 71 -8.57 1.69 -10.03
C VAL A 71 -7.28 1.00 -10.46
N LYS A 72 -6.93 1.05 -11.75
CA LYS A 72 -5.69 0.46 -12.25
C LYS A 72 -4.46 1.15 -11.63
N THR A 73 -4.40 2.48 -11.70
CA THR A 73 -3.29 3.27 -11.17
C THR A 73 -3.11 3.05 -9.67
N TRP A 74 -4.19 3.13 -8.90
CA TRP A 74 -4.16 2.85 -7.47
C TRP A 74 -3.68 1.44 -7.11
N THR A 75 -4.08 0.44 -7.90
CA THR A 75 -3.65 -0.95 -7.69
C THR A 75 -2.15 -1.09 -7.97
N GLU A 76 -1.63 -0.41 -8.99
CA GLU A 76 -0.22 -0.41 -9.34
C GLU A 76 0.62 0.32 -8.28
N GLU A 77 0.20 1.51 -7.85
CA GLU A 77 0.85 2.30 -6.79
C GLU A 77 0.94 1.53 -5.48
N TRP A 78 -0.18 0.94 -5.02
CA TRP A 78 -0.18 0.18 -3.77
C TRP A 78 0.67 -1.09 -3.84
N LYS A 79 0.67 -1.77 -4.99
CA LYS A 79 1.55 -2.94 -5.20
C LYS A 79 3.02 -2.54 -5.19
N GLN A 80 3.35 -1.39 -5.80
CA GLN A 80 4.70 -0.86 -5.83
C GLN A 80 5.15 -0.46 -4.41
N GLN A 81 4.33 0.28 -3.68
CA GLN A 81 4.61 0.63 -2.28
C GLN A 81 4.80 -0.62 -1.41
N GLY A 82 3.92 -1.62 -1.54
CA GLY A 82 4.05 -2.88 -0.79
C GLY A 82 5.31 -3.68 -1.16
N LEU A 83 5.77 -3.58 -2.41
CA LEU A 83 7.04 -4.18 -2.84
C LEU A 83 8.23 -3.42 -2.24
N GLU A 84 8.23 -2.10 -2.28
CA GLU A 84 9.27 -1.23 -1.71
C GLU A 84 9.38 -1.42 -0.19
N GLU A 85 8.26 -1.41 0.53
CA GLU A 85 8.21 -1.71 1.96
C GLU A 85 8.73 -3.12 2.25
N GLY A 86 8.37 -4.11 1.42
CA GLY A 86 8.83 -5.49 1.55
C GLY A 86 10.34 -5.65 1.33
N ILE A 87 10.90 -4.93 0.35
CA ILE A 87 12.34 -4.89 0.08
C ILE A 87 13.07 -4.24 1.26
N SER A 88 12.65 -3.05 1.69
CA SER A 88 13.25 -2.32 2.81
C SER A 88 13.26 -3.15 4.11
N GLN A 89 12.12 -3.77 4.46
CA GLN A 89 12.05 -4.67 5.62
C GLN A 89 12.98 -5.89 5.46
N GLY A 90 13.11 -6.41 4.24
CA GLY A 90 14.02 -7.51 3.91
C GLY A 90 15.50 -7.14 4.11
N GLU A 91 15.89 -5.98 3.62
CA GLU A 91 17.24 -5.42 3.76
C GLU A 91 17.58 -5.16 5.22
N ALA A 92 16.69 -4.48 5.96
CA ALA A 92 16.86 -4.22 7.39
C ALA A 92 17.08 -5.53 8.17
N LYS A 93 16.25 -6.54 7.90
CA LYS A 93 16.34 -7.86 8.55
C LYS A 93 17.66 -8.57 8.21
N LEU A 94 18.10 -8.49 6.95
CA LEU A 94 19.33 -9.12 6.51
C LEU A 94 20.55 -8.43 7.14
N LEU A 95 20.61 -7.09 7.07
CA LEU A 95 21.68 -6.30 7.65
C LEU A 95 21.78 -6.53 9.16
N ARG A 96 20.64 -6.49 9.88
CA ARG A 96 20.58 -6.82 11.31
C ARG A 96 21.19 -8.19 11.60
N ARG A 97 20.86 -9.20 10.79
CA ARG A 97 21.42 -10.56 10.95
C ARG A 97 22.94 -10.58 10.75
N GLN A 98 23.47 -9.81 9.80
CA GLN A 98 24.92 -9.71 9.60
C GLN A 98 25.61 -8.99 10.75
N LEU A 99 25.05 -7.88 11.22
CA LEU A 99 25.56 -7.13 12.36
C LEU A 99 25.58 -8.01 13.62
N VAL A 100 24.48 -8.74 13.90
CA VAL A 100 24.44 -9.67 15.03
C VAL A 100 25.49 -10.77 14.90
N ARG A 101 25.72 -11.26 13.69
CA ARG A 101 26.71 -12.32 13.45
C ARG A 101 28.16 -11.83 13.63
N ARG A 102 28.47 -10.59 13.24
CA ARG A 102 29.82 -10.02 13.34
C ARG A 102 30.11 -9.48 14.74
N PHE A 103 29.14 -8.84 15.37
CA PHE A 103 29.34 -8.02 16.58
C PHE A 103 28.59 -8.55 17.82
N GLY A 104 27.76 -9.58 17.68
CA GLY A 104 26.97 -10.13 18.78
C GLY A 104 25.65 -9.38 19.00
N ALA A 105 25.10 -9.42 20.21
CA ALA A 105 23.83 -8.75 20.50
C ALA A 105 23.93 -7.24 20.23
N LEU A 106 23.00 -6.69 19.46
CA LEU A 106 23.01 -5.27 19.12
C LEU A 106 22.54 -4.43 20.32
N PRO A 107 23.25 -3.33 20.64
CA PRO A 107 22.77 -2.37 21.62
C PRO A 107 21.53 -1.62 21.10
N ALA A 108 20.73 -1.09 22.02
CA ALA A 108 19.45 -0.44 21.70
C ALA A 108 19.57 0.71 20.68
N TRP A 109 20.69 1.45 20.70
CA TRP A 109 20.93 2.54 19.75
C TRP A 109 21.07 2.03 18.30
N ALA A 110 21.66 0.85 18.11
CA ALA A 110 21.86 0.26 16.79
C ALA A 110 20.55 -0.29 16.23
N GLU A 111 19.74 -0.93 17.09
CA GLU A 111 18.37 -1.36 16.72
C GLU A 111 17.51 -0.16 16.33
N ALA A 112 17.54 0.93 17.11
CA ALA A 112 16.79 2.15 16.80
C ALA A 112 17.24 2.79 15.47
N ARG A 113 18.55 2.75 15.14
CA ARG A 113 19.04 3.19 13.83
C ARG A 113 18.50 2.33 12.70
N LEU A 114 18.54 1.01 12.83
CA LEU A 114 18.02 0.09 11.81
C LEU A 114 16.51 0.25 11.58
N GLU A 115 15.74 0.62 12.62
CA GLU A 115 14.30 0.86 12.50
C GLU A 115 13.95 2.19 11.81
N GLN A 116 14.83 3.20 11.90
CA GLN A 116 14.58 4.55 11.40
C GLN A 116 15.29 4.85 10.07
N ALA A 117 16.14 3.94 9.61
CA ALA A 117 16.99 4.14 8.46
C ALA A 117 16.21 4.28 7.15
N GLY A 118 16.66 5.20 6.32
CA GLY A 118 16.25 5.30 4.92
C GLY A 118 17.03 4.35 4.01
N GLU A 119 16.58 4.24 2.75
CA GLU A 119 17.21 3.41 1.70
C GLU A 119 18.71 3.70 1.53
N ALA A 120 19.09 4.98 1.42
CA ALA A 120 20.49 5.38 1.27
C ALA A 120 21.39 4.99 2.46
N GLU A 121 20.83 4.95 3.68
CA GLU A 121 21.55 4.48 4.86
C GLU A 121 21.76 2.96 4.80
N PHE A 122 20.73 2.20 4.41
CA PHE A 122 20.85 0.76 4.24
C PHE A 122 21.88 0.36 3.20
N GLU A 123 21.91 1.03 2.04
CA GLU A 123 22.93 0.79 1.01
C GLU A 123 24.34 1.02 1.55
N GLY A 124 24.57 2.19 2.16
CA GLY A 124 25.89 2.52 2.72
C GLY A 124 26.31 1.61 3.87
N TRP A 125 25.37 1.08 4.65
CA TRP A 125 25.64 0.11 5.72
C TRP A 125 25.87 -1.30 5.16
N ALA A 126 25.20 -1.68 4.08
CA ALA A 126 25.36 -2.98 3.42
C ALA A 126 26.77 -3.15 2.84
N ASP A 127 27.37 -2.09 2.32
CA ASP A 127 28.76 -2.12 1.87
C ASP A 127 29.72 -2.18 3.07
N ARG A 128 29.50 -1.32 4.07
CA ARG A 128 30.37 -1.24 5.25
C ARG A 128 30.30 -2.46 6.16
N VAL A 129 29.19 -3.20 6.19
CA VAL A 129 29.06 -4.38 7.05
C VAL A 129 30.00 -5.52 6.64
N LEU A 130 30.65 -5.45 5.48
CA LEU A 130 31.66 -6.42 5.08
C LEU A 130 33.03 -6.10 5.71
N ASP A 131 33.42 -4.83 5.70
CA ASP A 131 34.80 -4.41 6.01
C ASP A 131 34.94 -3.62 7.32
N GLY A 132 33.88 -2.95 7.78
CA GLY A 132 33.90 -2.12 8.99
C GLY A 132 34.30 -2.93 10.24
N ALA A 133 35.15 -2.37 11.09
CA ALA A 133 35.72 -3.05 12.25
C ALA A 133 34.81 -2.95 13.49
N THR A 134 33.92 -1.95 13.54
CA THR A 134 33.01 -1.70 14.67
C THR A 134 31.57 -1.44 14.21
N LEU A 135 30.62 -1.60 15.13
CA LEU A 135 29.21 -1.27 14.86
C LEU A 135 29.05 0.20 14.49
N GLU A 136 29.78 1.08 15.18
CA GLU A 136 29.77 2.51 14.97
C GLU A 136 30.25 2.87 13.56
N GLU A 137 31.34 2.27 13.09
CA GLU A 137 31.85 2.47 11.72
C GLU A 137 30.86 2.02 10.65
N VAL A 138 30.19 0.88 10.87
CA VAL A 138 29.21 0.38 9.90
C VAL A 138 27.98 1.27 9.86
N LEU A 139 27.48 1.71 11.02
CA LEU A 139 26.22 2.45 11.14
C LEU A 139 26.39 3.98 11.12
N GLN A 140 27.50 4.55 10.65
CA GLN A 140 27.63 6.03 10.52
C GLN A 140 26.68 6.56 9.43
N GLU A 141 26.38 7.86 9.45
CA GLU A 141 25.60 8.49 8.39
C GLU A 141 26.33 8.43 7.03
N PRO A 142 25.62 8.17 5.92
CA PRO A 142 26.18 8.33 4.58
C PRO A 142 26.61 9.79 4.36
N THR A 143 27.78 9.97 3.74
CA THR A 143 28.34 11.30 3.42
C THR A 143 27.73 11.86 2.15
#